data_AF-A0A0L8HSI2-F1
#
_entry.id   AF-A0A0L8HSI2-F1
#
_cell.length_a   1.000
_cell.length_b   1.000
_cell.length_c   1.000
_cell.angle_alpha   90.00
_cell.angle_beta   90.00
_cell.angle_gamma   90.00
#
_symmetry.space_group_name_H-M   'P 1'
#
loop_
_entity.id
_entity.type
_entity.pdbx_description
1 polymer ?
#
loop_
_entity_poly.entity_id
_entity_poly.type
_entity_poly.pdbx_seq_one_letter_code
_entity_poly.pdbx_strand_id
1 'polypeptide(L)'
;MPVSESLNKGEITLQYHKNTSYLLLLFSPHIQIFHIELLEKRGHFYGVVIYFLLHGYCRLIMPSSSESDIPDPFVTKRRKKKKIIHKKAPSSQKSVSASSSEVVSKITNLSRYLPSKKLTEKNKNKKRWKDIRKQNQKVDSVVLKKSKGICKSKNLPKGKSLKKLQLAMGVKCSKDEKKDKQAEHIHKLQEKLNAARFRYLNEKLYTETGQKSYIYFQSDKEAFKIYHSGFQSQVKKWPVNPLEKILDYVRQTPRSSKVVDFGCGEALLAQSVPHEVFSYDLVALNKHVTACDMAHVPLKIASMDTAVFCLSLMGTNMVDYIAEAARVLKHKGILLVAEVVSRFKKQLDFVREIEKMGFSHLSTTNYKLFVIMKFMRDSSKSKKEKQNISLSLKPCLYKKR
;
A
#
# COMPACT_ATOMS: atom_id res chain seq x y z
N MET A 1 17.03 -42.88 24.57
CA MET A 1 16.56 -42.39 23.25
C MET A 1 16.32 -40.89 23.35
N PRO A 2 16.43 -40.12 22.24
CA PRO A 2 16.10 -38.69 22.26
C PRO A 2 14.61 -38.48 22.53
N VAL A 3 14.27 -37.67 23.53
CA VAL A 3 12.87 -37.36 23.88
C VAL A 3 12.38 -36.22 23.00
N SER A 4 11.93 -36.56 21.79
CA SER A 4 11.28 -35.62 20.87
C SER A 4 9.78 -35.55 21.13
N GLU A 5 9.22 -34.35 21.19
CA GLU A 5 7.77 -34.14 21.26
C GLU A 5 7.25 -33.63 19.93
N SER A 6 6.10 -34.17 19.50
CA SER A 6 5.48 -33.88 18.22
C SER A 6 4.02 -33.49 18.39
N LEU A 7 3.66 -32.26 18.03
CA LEU A 7 2.28 -31.83 17.87
C LEU A 7 1.87 -31.94 16.40
N ASN A 8 0.90 -32.81 16.10
CA ASN A 8 0.27 -32.89 14.79
C ASN A 8 -1.12 -32.23 14.84
N LYS A 9 -1.44 -31.40 13.85
CA LYS A 9 -2.73 -30.72 13.69
C LYS A 9 -3.18 -30.74 12.23
N GLY A 10 -3.28 -31.94 11.64
CA GLY A 10 -3.66 -32.15 10.25
C GLY A 10 -2.46 -32.04 9.31
N GLU A 11 -2.52 -31.14 8.33
CA GLU A 11 -1.41 -30.85 7.40
C GLU A 11 -0.20 -30.11 8.05
N ILE A 12 -0.17 -30.00 9.38
CA ILE A 12 0.86 -29.27 10.14
C ILE A 12 1.40 -30.21 11.22
N THR A 13 2.71 -30.46 11.19
CA THR A 13 3.45 -31.21 12.22
C THR A 13 4.57 -30.34 12.77
N LEU A 14 4.67 -30.25 14.09
CA LEU A 14 5.67 -29.46 14.79
C LEU A 14 6.43 -30.35 15.78
N GLN A 15 7.73 -30.50 15.59
CA GLN A 15 8.62 -31.35 16.39
C GLN A 15 9.66 -30.53 17.15
N TYR A 16 9.92 -30.88 18.40
CA TYR A 16 10.97 -30.27 19.23
C TYR A 16 12.05 -31.28 19.61
N HIS A 17 13.32 -30.93 19.40
CA HIS A 17 14.48 -31.76 19.70
C HIS A 17 15.24 -31.23 20.92
N LYS A 18 14.91 -31.77 22.11
CA LYS A 18 15.47 -31.33 23.41
C LYS A 18 17.01 -31.31 23.47
N ASN A 19 17.69 -32.20 22.76
CA ASN A 19 19.16 -32.29 22.76
C ASN A 19 19.87 -31.21 21.93
N THR A 20 19.16 -30.53 21.02
CA THR A 20 19.76 -29.56 20.08
C THR A 20 19.06 -28.20 20.09
N SER A 21 17.99 -28.05 20.87
CA SER A 21 17.16 -26.84 20.99
C SER A 21 16.50 -26.36 19.68
N TYR A 22 16.50 -27.19 18.62
CA TYR A 22 15.83 -26.86 17.35
C TYR A 22 14.36 -27.31 17.33
N LEU A 23 13.58 -26.51 16.63
CA LEU A 23 12.15 -26.69 16.37
C LEU A 23 11.96 -26.94 14.86
N LEU A 24 11.43 -28.10 14.49
CA LEU A 24 11.15 -28.47 13.10
C LEU A 24 9.65 -28.34 12.82
N LEU A 25 9.27 -27.44 11.91
CA LEU A 25 7.90 -27.29 11.42
C LEU A 25 7.80 -27.89 10.01
N LEU A 26 6.93 -28.88 9.84
CA LEU A 26 6.59 -29.50 8.56
C LEU A 26 5.13 -29.16 8.21
N PHE A 27 4.91 -28.66 7.00
CA PHE A 27 3.58 -28.26 6.55
C PHE A 27 3.40 -28.41 5.03
N SER A 28 2.15 -28.61 4.62
CA SER A 28 1.74 -28.63 3.20
C SER A 28 2.11 -27.32 2.49
N PRO A 29 2.61 -27.33 1.23
CA PRO A 29 3.12 -26.14 0.54
C PRO A 29 2.05 -25.07 0.25
N HIS A 30 0.76 -25.38 0.43
CA HIS A 30 -0.34 -24.41 0.32
C HIS A 30 -0.60 -23.63 1.62
N ILE A 31 0.00 -24.04 2.74
CA ILE A 31 -0.17 -23.39 4.04
C ILE A 31 0.82 -22.23 4.19
N GLN A 32 0.30 -21.02 4.37
CA GLN A 32 1.12 -19.82 4.60
C GLN A 32 1.16 -19.45 6.08
N ILE A 33 2.36 -19.26 6.62
CA ILE A 33 2.60 -18.70 7.95
C ILE A 33 2.49 -17.17 7.83
N PHE A 34 1.71 -16.55 8.71
CA PHE A 34 1.54 -15.11 8.81
C PHE A 34 2.39 -14.50 9.94
N HIS A 35 2.48 -15.18 11.09
CA HIS A 35 3.23 -14.71 12.25
C HIS A 35 3.73 -15.87 13.11
N ILE A 36 4.85 -15.65 13.80
CA ILE A 36 5.42 -16.57 14.80
C ILE A 36 5.68 -15.75 16.06
N GLU A 37 5.13 -16.19 17.17
CA GLU A 37 5.31 -15.62 18.50
C GLU A 37 6.11 -16.60 19.36
N LEU A 38 7.24 -16.16 19.91
CA LEU A 38 8.04 -16.94 20.86
C LEU A 38 7.50 -16.67 22.27
N LEU A 39 7.18 -17.73 23.01
CA LEU A 39 6.67 -17.63 24.37
C LEU A 39 7.85 -17.64 25.36
N GLU A 40 8.10 -16.50 25.98
CA GLU A 40 9.13 -16.32 27.02
C GLU A 40 8.52 -15.94 28.37
N LYS A 41 9.08 -16.47 29.47
CA LYS A 41 8.67 -16.18 30.85
C LYS A 41 9.93 -16.08 31.70
N ARG A 42 10.17 -14.92 32.33
CA ARG A 42 11.39 -14.61 33.12
C ARG A 42 12.71 -14.86 32.35
N GLY A 43 12.74 -14.59 31.04
CA GLY A 43 13.92 -14.81 30.19
C GLY A 43 14.13 -16.27 29.73
N HIS A 44 13.24 -17.19 30.10
CA HIS A 44 13.26 -18.57 29.59
C HIS A 44 12.20 -18.75 28.51
N PHE A 45 12.63 -19.26 27.35
CA PHE A 45 11.76 -19.73 26.28
C PHE A 45 11.05 -21.02 26.71
N TYR A 46 9.73 -21.07 26.59
CA TYR A 46 8.89 -22.20 27.03
C TYR A 46 7.84 -22.66 26.01
N GLY A 47 7.85 -22.12 24.79
CA GLY A 47 6.95 -22.53 23.73
C GLY A 47 6.84 -21.55 22.57
N VAL A 48 5.99 -21.86 21.62
CA VAL A 48 5.80 -21.09 20.39
C VAL A 48 4.33 -21.08 19.96
N VAL A 49 3.87 -19.97 19.39
CA VAL A 49 2.59 -19.88 18.68
C VAL A 49 2.87 -19.53 17.22
N ILE A 50 2.33 -20.32 16.31
CA ILE A 50 2.50 -20.17 14.87
C ILE A 50 1.12 -19.90 14.27
N TYR A 51 0.96 -18.74 13.65
CA TYR A 51 -0.29 -18.26 13.08
C TYR A 51 -0.29 -18.47 11.57
N PHE A 52 -1.32 -19.14 11.07
CA PHE A 52 -1.47 -19.52 9.67
C PHE A 52 -2.59 -18.73 9.02
N LEU A 53 -2.33 -18.23 7.80
CA LEU A 53 -3.13 -17.19 7.13
C LEU A 53 -4.59 -17.60 6.88
N LEU A 54 -4.86 -18.92 6.79
CA LEU A 54 -6.21 -19.50 6.61
C LEU A 54 -6.54 -20.63 7.62
N HIS A 55 -5.58 -21.09 8.43
CA HIS A 55 -5.71 -22.32 9.24
C HIS A 55 -5.66 -22.09 10.76
N GLY A 56 -5.88 -20.84 11.21
CA GLY A 56 -5.88 -20.48 12.63
C GLY A 56 -4.45 -20.46 13.20
N TYR A 57 -4.25 -21.10 14.35
CA TYR A 57 -2.92 -21.20 14.96
C TYR A 57 -2.61 -22.60 15.51
N CYS A 58 -1.32 -22.92 15.55
CA CYS A 58 -0.76 -24.01 16.36
C CYS A 58 0.00 -23.40 17.54
N ARG A 59 -0.15 -23.97 18.73
CA ARG A 59 0.60 -23.60 19.92
C ARG A 59 1.26 -24.85 20.48
N LEU A 60 2.58 -24.84 20.59
CA LEU A 60 3.34 -25.86 21.30
C LEU A 60 3.91 -25.21 22.56
N ILE A 61 3.56 -25.78 23.72
CA ILE A 61 4.22 -25.48 24.99
C ILE A 61 5.25 -26.59 25.18
N MET A 62 6.49 -26.23 25.49
CA MET A 62 7.53 -27.19 25.85
C MET A 62 7.42 -27.46 27.35
N PRO A 63 7.49 -28.72 27.82
CA PRO A 63 7.41 -29.02 29.23
C PRO A 63 8.61 -28.43 29.95
N SER A 64 8.33 -27.59 30.95
CA SER A 64 9.32 -27.17 31.93
C SER A 64 9.82 -28.38 32.71
N SER A 65 11.10 -28.40 33.07
CA SER A 65 11.68 -29.38 34.00
C SER A 65 11.28 -29.13 35.47
N SER A 66 10.04 -28.68 35.67
CA SER A 66 9.41 -28.31 36.93
C SER A 66 7.90 -28.18 36.68
N GLU A 67 7.08 -28.95 37.38
CA GLU A 67 5.65 -29.12 37.09
C GLU A 67 4.77 -28.29 38.04
N SER A 68 4.59 -27.00 37.75
CA SER A 68 3.62 -26.13 38.44
C SER A 68 3.25 -24.87 37.63
N ASP A 69 2.09 -24.29 37.95
CA ASP A 69 1.60 -22.95 37.57
C ASP A 69 1.31 -22.64 36.07
N ILE A 70 0.26 -23.27 35.52
CA ILE A 70 -0.51 -22.75 34.37
C ILE A 70 -2.03 -22.83 34.65
N PRO A 71 -2.73 -21.69 34.86
CA PRO A 71 -4.20 -21.66 34.97
C PRO A 71 -4.93 -21.67 33.60
N ASP A 72 -6.11 -22.30 33.55
CA ASP A 72 -6.98 -22.36 32.37
C ASP A 72 -7.83 -21.07 32.20
N PRO A 73 -7.85 -20.42 31.01
CA PRO A 73 -8.68 -19.25 30.74
C PRO A 73 -10.19 -19.50 30.54
N PHE A 74 -10.69 -20.75 30.48
CA PHE A 74 -12.08 -21.06 30.08
C PHE A 74 -13.10 -21.30 31.23
N VAL A 75 -13.23 -20.34 32.16
CA VAL A 75 -14.40 -20.30 33.08
C VAL A 75 -15.21 -19.01 32.91
N THR A 76 -16.48 -19.16 32.51
CA THR A 76 -17.45 -18.05 32.41
C THR A 76 -18.52 -18.16 33.50
N LYS A 77 -18.88 -17.04 34.18
CA LYS A 77 -20.27 -16.58 34.44
C LYS A 77 -20.39 -15.37 35.40
N ARG A 78 -21.21 -14.41 34.95
CA ARG A 78 -22.26 -13.64 35.69
C ARG A 78 -21.95 -12.96 37.05
N ARG A 79 -22.02 -11.61 37.01
CA ARG A 79 -22.52 -10.65 38.04
C ARG A 79 -23.23 -11.25 39.28
N LYS A 80 -22.87 -10.73 40.47
CA LYS A 80 -23.81 -10.43 41.60
C LYS A 80 -23.55 -9.02 42.17
N LYS A 81 -24.46 -8.51 43.01
CA LYS A 81 -24.52 -7.16 43.62
C LYS A 81 -24.48 -7.26 45.18
N LYS A 82 -24.32 -6.09 45.85
CA LYS A 82 -24.43 -5.83 47.33
C LYS A 82 -23.11 -6.07 48.09
N LYS A 83 -22.79 -5.35 49.20
CA LYS A 83 -23.42 -4.17 49.85
C LYS A 83 -22.37 -3.33 50.63
N ILE A 84 -22.78 -2.16 51.13
CA ILE A 84 -22.03 -1.20 51.98
C ILE A 84 -22.07 -1.62 53.46
N ILE A 85 -21.04 -1.26 54.25
CA ILE A 85 -21.08 -0.92 55.70
C ILE A 85 -19.90 0.04 56.05
N HIS A 86 -19.94 0.73 57.19
CA HIS A 86 -19.13 1.92 57.54
C HIS A 86 -18.23 1.77 58.81
N LYS A 87 -17.41 2.82 59.05
CA LYS A 87 -16.75 3.30 60.31
C LYS A 87 -15.27 2.87 60.46
N LYS A 88 -14.36 3.68 61.05
CA LYS A 88 -14.44 5.05 61.66
C LYS A 88 -13.07 5.79 61.61
N ALA A 89 -13.08 7.10 61.84
CA ALA A 89 -11.91 7.97 62.17
C ALA A 89 -11.89 8.28 63.69
N PRO A 90 -11.32 9.37 64.30
CA PRO A 90 -10.87 10.70 63.81
C PRO A 90 -9.35 10.72 63.50
N SER A 91 -8.54 11.81 63.47
CA SER A 91 -8.65 13.28 63.67
C SER A 91 -7.65 13.99 62.69
N SER A 92 -7.19 15.25 62.72
CA SER A 92 -7.34 16.56 63.43
C SER A 92 -6.55 17.61 62.60
N GLN A 93 -6.70 18.95 62.65
CA GLN A 93 -7.59 19.92 63.32
C GLN A 93 -7.57 21.26 62.51
N LYS A 94 -8.71 21.96 62.35
CA LYS A 94 -8.95 23.44 62.16
C LYS A 94 -8.13 24.23 61.08
N SER A 95 -8.58 25.34 60.48
CA SER A 95 -9.77 26.24 60.57
C SER A 95 -10.06 26.81 59.15
N VAL A 96 -11.30 27.03 58.65
CA VAL A 96 -12.36 28.02 59.02
C VAL A 96 -11.89 29.47 58.74
N SER A 97 -12.57 30.37 58.00
CA SER A 97 -13.95 30.49 57.43
C SER A 97 -13.93 31.32 56.11
N ALA A 98 -14.75 31.07 55.06
CA ALA A 98 -16.13 31.57 54.77
C ALA A 98 -16.25 33.10 54.58
N SER A 99 -17.15 33.72 53.78
CA SER A 99 -18.29 33.34 52.91
C SER A 99 -18.51 34.52 51.88
N SER A 100 -19.44 34.66 50.91
CA SER A 100 -20.68 34.02 50.38
C SER A 100 -20.79 34.37 48.85
N SER A 101 -21.88 34.26 48.05
CA SER A 101 -23.23 33.64 48.11
C SER A 101 -23.71 33.23 46.69
N GLU A 102 -24.77 32.40 46.64
CA GLU A 102 -25.76 32.16 45.53
C GLU A 102 -25.29 31.77 44.09
N VAL A 103 -25.76 30.73 43.38
CA VAL A 103 -26.97 29.86 43.33
C VAL A 103 -28.00 30.21 42.23
N VAL A 104 -27.82 29.54 41.08
CA VAL A 104 -28.84 28.95 40.17
C VAL A 104 -30.02 29.80 39.65
N SER A 105 -30.09 29.97 38.32
CA SER A 105 -31.35 30.02 37.57
C SER A 105 -31.19 29.47 36.14
N LYS A 106 -32.30 29.30 35.40
CA LYS A 106 -32.38 28.70 34.05
C LYS A 106 -33.10 29.64 33.08
N ILE A 107 -32.65 29.69 31.82
CA ILE A 107 -33.48 29.88 30.58
C ILE A 107 -34.31 31.20 30.56
N THR A 108 -34.11 32.16 29.65
CA THR A 108 -34.54 32.13 28.22
C THR A 108 -34.08 33.40 27.48
N ASN A 109 -34.01 33.38 26.13
CA ASN A 109 -34.23 34.52 25.20
C ASN A 109 -33.26 35.74 25.22
N LEU A 110 -32.98 36.47 24.12
CA LEU A 110 -33.30 36.28 22.69
C LEU A 110 -32.24 36.92 21.74
N SER A 111 -31.98 36.26 20.61
CA SER A 111 -31.49 36.78 19.31
C SER A 111 -30.91 38.21 19.15
N ARG A 112 -29.68 38.27 18.61
CA ARG A 112 -29.45 38.83 17.24
C ARG A 112 -28.09 38.45 16.61
N TYR A 113 -28.04 38.52 15.29
CA TYR A 113 -26.90 38.36 14.36
C TYR A 113 -26.11 37.03 14.32
N LEU A 114 -26.51 36.19 13.36
CA LEU A 114 -25.60 35.36 12.53
C LEU A 114 -25.34 36.08 11.19
N PRO A 115 -24.28 35.72 10.44
CA PRO A 115 -24.53 34.90 9.24
C PRO A 115 -23.77 33.57 9.22
N SER A 116 -24.36 32.55 8.58
CA SER A 116 -23.81 31.19 8.44
C SER A 116 -23.22 30.91 7.06
N LYS A 117 -22.12 30.13 6.98
CA LYS A 117 -21.68 29.38 5.77
C LYS A 117 -20.52 28.39 6.03
N LYS A 118 -20.75 27.25 6.72
CA LYS A 118 -19.72 26.17 6.80
C LYS A 118 -20.19 24.72 7.10
N LEU A 119 -21.38 24.32 6.61
CA LEU A 119 -21.95 22.96 6.88
C LEU A 119 -22.36 22.11 5.65
N THR A 120 -22.28 22.64 4.43
CA THR A 120 -22.91 22.01 3.25
C THR A 120 -22.04 20.96 2.52
N GLU A 121 -20.74 20.89 2.79
CA GLU A 121 -19.80 20.15 1.92
C GLU A 121 -19.59 18.68 2.32
N LYS A 122 -19.44 18.37 3.62
CA LYS A 122 -19.32 16.99 4.13
C LYS A 122 -20.54 16.12 3.74
N ASN A 123 -21.75 16.69 3.74
CA ASN A 123 -22.97 15.96 3.37
C ASN A 123 -23.12 15.73 1.86
N LYS A 124 -22.69 16.66 0.99
CA LYS A 124 -22.68 16.44 -0.47
C LYS A 124 -21.82 15.22 -0.84
N ASN A 125 -20.64 15.09 -0.23
CA ASN A 125 -19.77 13.94 -0.45
C ASN A 125 -20.45 12.64 0.04
N LYS A 126 -20.95 12.61 1.28
CA LYS A 126 -21.60 11.41 1.88
C LYS A 126 -22.87 10.95 1.14
N LYS A 127 -23.55 11.84 0.39
CA LYS A 127 -24.65 11.47 -0.53
C LYS A 127 -24.11 10.80 -1.80
N ARG A 128 -23.16 11.44 -2.49
CA ARG A 128 -22.48 10.95 -3.70
C ARG A 128 -21.91 9.51 -3.55
N TRP A 129 -21.33 9.17 -2.39
CA TRP A 129 -20.85 7.79 -2.12
C TRP A 129 -21.98 6.75 -1.99
N LYS A 130 -23.18 7.13 -1.56
CA LYS A 130 -24.35 6.22 -1.55
C LYS A 130 -24.91 5.99 -2.95
N ASP A 131 -24.93 7.03 -3.77
CA ASP A 131 -25.53 6.97 -5.10
C ASP A 131 -24.67 6.13 -6.07
N ILE A 132 -23.34 6.27 -6.02
CA ILE A 132 -22.40 5.40 -6.76
C ILE A 132 -22.57 3.93 -6.36
N ARG A 133 -22.69 3.63 -5.05
CA ARG A 133 -22.85 2.25 -4.57
C ARG A 133 -24.18 1.61 -5.01
N LYS A 134 -25.25 2.41 -5.15
CA LYS A 134 -26.52 1.99 -5.75
C LYS A 134 -26.44 1.79 -7.27
N GLN A 135 -25.56 2.52 -7.96
CA GLN A 135 -25.37 2.36 -9.41
C GLN A 135 -24.69 1.02 -9.73
N ASN A 136 -23.63 0.63 -9.03
CA ASN A 136 -22.95 -0.66 -9.29
C ASN A 136 -23.88 -1.86 -9.08
N GLN A 137 -24.65 -1.90 -7.98
CA GLN A 137 -25.63 -2.99 -7.75
C GLN A 137 -26.71 -3.10 -8.84
N LYS A 138 -26.98 -2.03 -9.61
CA LYS A 138 -27.85 -2.07 -10.79
C LYS A 138 -27.17 -2.58 -12.06
N VAL A 139 -25.84 -2.54 -12.14
CA VAL A 139 -25.10 -3.11 -13.28
C VAL A 139 -25.04 -4.64 -13.16
N ASP A 140 -24.63 -5.15 -11.99
CA ASP A 140 -24.47 -6.59 -11.74
C ASP A 140 -25.79 -7.36 -11.94
N SER A 141 -26.92 -6.76 -11.51
CA SER A 141 -28.25 -7.35 -11.61
C SER A 141 -28.90 -7.28 -13.01
N VAL A 142 -28.33 -6.51 -13.94
CA VAL A 142 -28.76 -6.46 -15.36
C VAL A 142 -28.01 -7.49 -16.21
N VAL A 143 -26.72 -7.72 -15.94
CA VAL A 143 -25.91 -8.72 -16.66
C VAL A 143 -26.46 -10.13 -16.45
N LEU A 144 -26.90 -10.46 -15.23
CA LEU A 144 -27.42 -11.79 -14.86
C LEU A 144 -28.83 -12.12 -15.39
N LYS A 145 -29.52 -11.21 -16.08
CA LYS A 145 -30.92 -11.41 -16.52
C LYS A 145 -31.13 -11.65 -18.02
N LYS A 146 -30.08 -11.62 -18.86
CA LYS A 146 -30.22 -11.66 -20.33
C LYS A 146 -29.86 -13.00 -21.00
N SER A 147 -29.84 -14.10 -20.23
CA SER A 147 -29.37 -15.43 -20.67
C SER A 147 -30.42 -16.55 -20.61
N LYS A 148 -31.72 -16.24 -20.45
CA LYS A 148 -32.81 -17.23 -20.47
C LYS A 148 -34.04 -16.75 -21.24
N GLY A 149 -34.50 -17.57 -22.19
CA GLY A 149 -35.70 -17.36 -23.03
C GLY A 149 -35.39 -16.73 -24.40
N ILE A 150 -36.02 -17.13 -25.51
CA ILE A 150 -37.05 -18.17 -25.76
C ILE A 150 -36.73 -18.88 -27.11
N CYS A 151 -37.18 -20.12 -27.28
CA CYS A 151 -37.26 -20.83 -28.56
C CYS A 151 -38.66 -21.46 -28.73
N LYS A 152 -39.03 -21.80 -29.98
CA LYS A 152 -40.41 -22.01 -30.51
C LYS A 152 -41.09 -20.66 -30.85
N SER A 153 -41.94 -20.54 -31.89
CA SER A 153 -42.61 -21.57 -32.70
C SER A 153 -42.82 -21.21 -34.20
N LYS A 154 -42.65 -22.22 -35.06
CA LYS A 154 -43.35 -22.59 -36.32
C LYS A 154 -44.00 -21.55 -37.28
N ASN A 155 -43.68 -21.77 -38.58
CA ASN A 155 -44.55 -21.89 -39.78
C ASN A 155 -44.58 -20.81 -40.90
N LEU A 156 -44.00 -21.24 -42.05
CA LEU A 156 -44.38 -21.02 -43.47
C LEU A 156 -44.27 -19.60 -44.10
N PRO A 157 -44.20 -19.50 -45.45
CA PRO A 157 -43.99 -20.55 -46.48
C PRO A 157 -42.65 -20.43 -47.23
N LYS A 158 -42.29 -21.48 -48.00
CA LYS A 158 -41.23 -21.40 -49.03
C LYS A 158 -41.81 -20.91 -50.37
N GLY A 159 -41.00 -20.17 -51.13
CA GLY A 159 -41.03 -20.22 -52.59
C GLY A 159 -41.54 -18.98 -53.33
N LYS A 160 -40.59 -18.22 -53.91
CA LYS A 160 -40.56 -17.94 -55.35
C LYS A 160 -39.14 -17.58 -55.78
N SER A 161 -38.73 -18.09 -56.94
CA SER A 161 -37.38 -17.95 -57.47
C SER A 161 -37.21 -16.67 -58.29
N LEU A 162 -36.01 -16.11 -58.27
CA LEU A 162 -35.38 -15.26 -59.29
C LEU A 162 -36.31 -14.42 -60.21
N LYS A 163 -36.56 -13.18 -59.80
CA LYS A 163 -36.54 -12.01 -60.71
C LYS A 163 -35.47 -11.05 -60.16
N LYS A 164 -34.41 -10.74 -60.90
CA LYS A 164 -34.37 -9.87 -62.09
C LYS A 164 -34.91 -8.46 -61.79
N LEU A 165 -34.15 -7.71 -60.99
CA LEU A 165 -33.86 -6.29 -61.24
C LEU A 165 -32.60 -5.86 -60.46
N GLN A 166 -31.43 -6.02 -61.08
CA GLN A 166 -30.29 -5.13 -60.81
C GLN A 166 -30.46 -3.88 -61.71
N LEU A 167 -29.74 -2.80 -61.37
CA LEU A 167 -29.82 -1.46 -61.98
C LEU A 167 -31.12 -0.69 -61.70
N ALA A 168 -31.23 -0.16 -60.47
CA ALA A 168 -31.71 1.21 -60.24
C ALA A 168 -31.09 1.75 -58.94
N MET A 169 -30.57 2.98 -58.98
CA MET A 169 -30.19 3.86 -57.85
C MET A 169 -29.32 3.25 -56.71
N GLY A 170 -28.04 3.62 -56.67
CA GLY A 170 -27.06 3.04 -55.76
C GLY A 170 -27.06 3.64 -54.34
N VAL A 171 -27.32 2.79 -53.32
CA VAL A 171 -26.85 3.01 -51.94
C VAL A 171 -26.17 1.74 -51.42
N LYS A 172 -24.90 1.54 -51.78
CA LYS A 172 -24.04 0.51 -51.18
C LYS A 172 -23.60 0.97 -49.79
N CYS A 173 -24.52 0.97 -48.82
CA CYS A 173 -24.21 1.32 -47.43
C CYS A 173 -23.42 0.21 -46.72
N SER A 174 -22.12 0.16 -47.06
CA SER A 174 -20.99 -0.27 -46.23
C SER A 174 -21.37 -0.91 -44.88
N LYS A 175 -21.61 -2.22 -44.88
CA LYS A 175 -21.75 -3.00 -43.63
C LYS A 175 -20.45 -3.00 -42.83
N ASP A 176 -19.31 -2.91 -43.51
CA ASP A 176 -17.98 -3.02 -42.91
C ASP A 176 -17.57 -1.69 -42.26
N GLU A 177 -17.73 -0.53 -42.93
CA GLU A 177 -17.54 0.78 -42.27
C GLU A 177 -18.41 0.93 -41.00
N LYS A 178 -19.61 0.34 -40.97
CA LYS A 178 -20.48 0.37 -39.78
C LYS A 178 -19.94 -0.49 -38.64
N LYS A 179 -19.25 -1.61 -38.94
CA LYS A 179 -18.49 -2.37 -37.95
C LYS A 179 -17.26 -1.58 -37.49
N ASP A 180 -16.51 -0.96 -38.40
CA ASP A 180 -15.29 -0.22 -38.07
C ASP A 180 -15.61 0.99 -37.17
N LYS A 181 -16.64 1.76 -37.52
CA LYS A 181 -17.16 2.86 -36.69
C LYS A 181 -17.65 2.38 -35.31
N GLN A 182 -18.13 1.14 -35.19
CA GLN A 182 -18.50 0.53 -33.90
C GLN A 182 -17.27 0.07 -33.11
N ALA A 183 -16.29 -0.56 -33.75
CA ALA A 183 -15.03 -0.98 -33.13
C ALA A 183 -14.21 0.21 -32.63
N GLU A 184 -14.11 1.27 -33.42
CA GLU A 184 -13.46 2.53 -33.06
C GLU A 184 -14.16 3.19 -31.85
N HIS A 185 -15.49 3.14 -31.78
CA HIS A 185 -16.23 3.64 -30.62
C HIS A 185 -15.95 2.81 -29.36
N ILE A 186 -15.88 1.47 -29.48
CA ILE A 186 -15.52 0.58 -28.37
C ILE A 186 -14.08 0.87 -27.89
N HIS A 187 -13.13 1.09 -28.80
CA HIS A 187 -11.77 1.49 -28.46
C HIS A 187 -11.75 2.81 -27.66
N LYS A 188 -12.44 3.85 -28.17
CA LYS A 188 -12.56 5.16 -27.51
C LYS A 188 -13.26 5.11 -26.15
N LEU A 189 -14.09 4.09 -25.87
CA LEU A 189 -14.64 3.83 -24.54
C LEU A 189 -13.63 3.12 -23.63
N GLN A 190 -12.90 2.13 -24.15
CA GLN A 190 -11.88 1.39 -23.41
C GLN A 190 -10.70 2.29 -22.99
N GLU A 191 -10.25 3.21 -23.85
CA GLU A 191 -9.25 4.23 -23.50
C GLU A 191 -9.72 5.13 -22.34
N LYS A 192 -10.99 5.58 -22.38
CA LYS A 192 -11.58 6.41 -21.31
C LYS A 192 -11.69 5.64 -20.00
N LEU A 193 -12.03 4.35 -20.05
CA LEU A 193 -12.08 3.46 -18.90
C LEU A 193 -10.69 3.22 -18.30
N ASN A 194 -9.69 2.88 -19.13
CA ASN A 194 -8.31 2.66 -18.69
C ASN A 194 -7.69 3.94 -18.11
N ALA A 195 -7.92 5.11 -18.73
CA ALA A 195 -7.49 6.39 -18.18
C ALA A 195 -8.19 6.73 -16.85
N ALA A 196 -9.42 6.27 -16.61
CA ALA A 196 -10.10 6.40 -15.32
C ALA A 196 -9.53 5.45 -14.26
N ARG A 197 -9.30 4.18 -14.62
CA ARG A 197 -8.63 3.19 -13.76
C ARG A 197 -7.23 3.65 -13.35
N PHE A 198 -6.40 4.12 -14.29
CA PHE A 198 -5.08 4.69 -14.00
C PHE A 198 -5.14 5.80 -12.94
N ARG A 199 -6.04 6.78 -13.08
CA ARG A 199 -6.17 7.87 -12.09
C ARG A 199 -6.58 7.35 -10.70
N TYR A 200 -7.51 6.39 -10.64
CA TYR A 200 -7.92 5.76 -9.39
C TYR A 200 -6.75 4.99 -8.72
N LEU A 201 -5.99 4.22 -9.50
CA LEU A 201 -4.83 3.44 -9.01
C LEU A 201 -3.71 4.36 -8.53
N ASN A 202 -3.40 5.41 -9.29
CA ASN A 202 -2.44 6.45 -8.91
C ASN A 202 -2.87 7.18 -7.62
N GLU A 203 -4.15 7.51 -7.46
CA GLU A 203 -4.68 8.10 -6.21
C GLU A 203 -4.55 7.12 -5.04
N LYS A 204 -4.95 5.85 -5.22
CA LYS A 204 -4.81 4.76 -4.24
C LYS A 204 -3.36 4.63 -3.73
N LEU A 205 -2.39 4.62 -4.64
CA LEU A 205 -0.95 4.52 -4.31
C LEU A 205 -0.41 5.67 -3.45
N TYR A 206 -1.00 6.86 -3.51
CA TYR A 206 -0.66 7.99 -2.62
C TYR A 206 -1.46 8.00 -1.30
N THR A 207 -2.31 7.00 -1.05
CA THR A 207 -3.17 6.91 0.16
C THR A 207 -3.00 5.62 0.97
N GLU A 208 -2.18 4.68 0.50
CA GLU A 208 -1.88 3.41 1.16
C GLU A 208 -0.38 3.24 1.40
N THR A 209 0.01 2.27 2.22
CA THR A 209 1.42 1.92 2.45
C THR A 209 1.97 1.05 1.31
N GLY A 210 3.29 0.93 1.23
CA GLY A 210 3.96 0.00 0.31
C GLY A 210 3.39 -1.43 0.42
N GLN A 211 3.40 -1.99 1.63
CA GLN A 211 2.86 -3.32 1.94
C GLN A 211 1.40 -3.52 1.47
N LYS A 212 0.51 -2.53 1.66
CA LYS A 212 -0.89 -2.62 1.20
C LYS A 212 -0.98 -2.60 -0.33
N SER A 213 -0.17 -1.76 -0.96
CA SER A 213 -0.07 -1.66 -2.42
C SER A 213 0.49 -2.94 -3.04
N TYR A 214 1.49 -3.55 -2.39
CA TYR A 214 2.06 -4.86 -2.73
C TYR A 214 0.99 -5.95 -2.69
N ILE A 215 0.32 -6.13 -1.54
CA ILE A 215 -0.75 -7.14 -1.38
C ILE A 215 -1.85 -6.93 -2.44
N TYR A 216 -2.25 -5.68 -2.69
CA TYR A 216 -3.24 -5.36 -3.72
C TYR A 216 -2.80 -5.81 -5.12
N PHE A 217 -1.59 -5.45 -5.57
CA PHE A 217 -1.14 -5.82 -6.92
C PHE A 217 -0.74 -7.30 -7.08
N GLN A 218 -0.39 -8.01 -5.99
CA GLN A 218 -0.28 -9.46 -6.03
C GLN A 218 -1.65 -10.13 -6.24
N SER A 219 -2.73 -9.55 -5.72
CA SER A 219 -4.11 -10.01 -5.96
C SER A 219 -4.69 -9.59 -7.32
N ASP A 220 -4.27 -8.44 -7.86
CA ASP A 220 -4.73 -7.88 -9.14
C ASP A 220 -3.53 -7.42 -10.00
N LYS A 221 -2.96 -8.37 -10.76
CA LYS A 221 -1.82 -8.13 -11.65
C LYS A 221 -2.21 -7.31 -12.90
N GLU A 222 -3.49 -7.26 -13.27
CA GLU A 222 -3.97 -6.43 -14.38
C GLU A 222 -4.06 -4.96 -13.98
N ALA A 223 -4.43 -4.65 -12.74
CA ALA A 223 -4.35 -3.29 -12.21
C ALA A 223 -2.91 -2.73 -12.31
N PHE A 224 -1.88 -3.54 -12.05
CA PHE A 224 -0.50 -3.09 -12.20
C PHE A 224 -0.14 -2.73 -13.66
N LYS A 225 -0.54 -3.57 -14.64
CA LYS A 225 -0.37 -3.27 -16.07
C LYS A 225 -1.11 -2.00 -16.50
N ILE A 226 -2.34 -1.81 -16.01
CA ILE A 226 -3.14 -0.60 -16.28
C ILE A 226 -2.51 0.65 -15.65
N TYR A 227 -1.92 0.51 -14.46
CA TYR A 227 -1.15 1.58 -13.83
C TYR A 227 0.08 1.95 -14.67
N HIS A 228 0.92 0.98 -15.04
CA HIS A 228 2.13 1.22 -15.84
C HIS A 228 1.84 1.79 -17.23
N SER A 229 0.87 1.23 -17.96
CA SER A 229 0.44 1.75 -19.26
C SER A 229 -0.05 3.21 -19.17
N GLY A 230 -0.81 3.51 -18.09
CA GLY A 230 -1.26 4.86 -17.80
C GLY A 230 -0.11 5.83 -17.48
N PHE A 231 0.85 5.41 -16.64
CA PHE A 231 2.03 6.17 -16.24
C PHE A 231 2.97 6.46 -17.43
N GLN A 232 3.32 5.44 -18.21
CA GLN A 232 4.08 5.58 -19.46
C GLN A 232 3.41 6.58 -20.42
N SER A 233 2.08 6.53 -20.53
CA SER A 233 1.29 7.49 -21.33
C SER A 233 1.27 8.93 -20.79
N GLN A 234 1.77 9.18 -19.57
CA GLN A 234 2.06 10.51 -19.04
C GLN A 234 3.51 10.92 -19.26
N VAL A 235 4.48 10.03 -18.96
CA VAL A 235 5.92 10.32 -19.06
C VAL A 235 6.35 10.57 -20.50
N LYS A 236 5.79 9.83 -21.48
CA LYS A 236 5.98 10.08 -22.93
C LYS A 236 5.54 11.47 -23.42
N LYS A 237 4.93 12.29 -22.57
CA LYS A 237 4.51 13.68 -22.86
C LYS A 237 5.37 14.73 -22.16
N TRP A 238 6.48 14.32 -21.55
CA TRP A 238 7.43 15.21 -20.89
C TRP A 238 8.61 15.47 -21.83
N PRO A 239 9.17 16.70 -21.87
CA PRO A 239 10.28 17.03 -22.77
C PRO A 239 11.63 16.44 -22.34
N VAL A 240 11.72 15.95 -21.09
CA VAL A 240 12.88 15.24 -20.50
C VAL A 240 12.30 14.26 -19.47
N ASN A 241 12.84 13.05 -19.41
CA ASN A 241 12.51 12.07 -18.38
C ASN A 241 13.53 12.16 -17.22
N PRO A 242 13.12 12.21 -15.93
CA PRO A 242 14.06 12.15 -14.81
C PRO A 242 15.02 10.96 -14.88
N LEU A 243 14.57 9.81 -15.40
CA LEU A 243 15.41 8.62 -15.54
C LEU A 243 16.59 8.83 -16.50
N GLU A 244 16.44 9.64 -17.55
CA GLU A 244 17.56 9.96 -18.47
C GLU A 244 18.70 10.66 -17.72
N LYS A 245 18.37 11.58 -16.81
CA LYS A 245 19.37 12.32 -16.02
C LYS A 245 19.99 11.47 -14.90
N ILE A 246 19.26 10.45 -14.41
CA ILE A 246 19.81 9.43 -13.52
C ILE A 246 20.76 8.48 -14.30
N LEU A 247 20.41 8.09 -15.52
CA LEU A 247 21.27 7.30 -16.42
C LEU A 247 22.56 8.05 -16.74
N ASP A 248 22.47 9.34 -17.07
CA ASP A 248 23.64 10.20 -17.30
C ASP A 248 24.56 10.22 -16.07
N TYR A 249 24.00 10.29 -14.86
CA TYR A 249 24.76 10.25 -13.61
C TYR A 249 25.41 8.87 -13.37
N VAL A 250 24.64 7.78 -13.45
CA VAL A 250 25.15 6.42 -13.17
C VAL A 250 26.26 6.03 -14.16
N ARG A 251 26.16 6.44 -15.43
CA ARG A 251 27.23 6.23 -16.43
C ARG A 251 28.56 6.93 -16.09
N GLN A 252 28.55 7.94 -15.23
CA GLN A 252 29.74 8.64 -14.74
C GLN A 252 30.32 8.03 -13.44
N THR A 253 29.65 7.07 -12.80
CA THR A 253 30.22 6.37 -11.62
C THR A 253 31.08 5.17 -12.06
N PRO A 254 32.07 4.73 -11.25
CA PRO A 254 32.87 3.55 -11.55
C PRO A 254 31.99 2.32 -11.83
N ARG A 255 32.29 1.54 -12.88
CA ARG A 255 31.49 0.36 -13.30
C ARG A 255 31.26 -0.70 -12.21
N SER A 256 32.14 -0.75 -11.21
CA SER A 256 32.05 -1.62 -10.03
C SER A 256 31.06 -1.13 -8.96
N SER A 257 30.45 0.05 -9.13
CA SER A 257 29.50 0.64 -8.19
C SER A 257 28.16 -0.11 -8.23
N LYS A 258 27.71 -0.65 -7.10
CA LYS A 258 26.40 -1.31 -6.99
C LYS A 258 25.30 -0.27 -6.83
N VAL A 259 24.25 -0.37 -7.64
CA VAL A 259 23.11 0.56 -7.64
C VAL A 259 21.85 -0.17 -7.17
N VAL A 260 21.02 0.47 -6.35
CA VAL A 260 19.67 0.00 -6.02
C VAL A 260 18.61 0.98 -6.53
N ASP A 261 17.59 0.44 -7.19
CA ASP A 261 16.52 1.20 -7.85
C ASP A 261 15.18 0.86 -7.17
N PHE A 262 14.72 1.76 -6.31
CA PHE A 262 13.52 1.58 -5.48
C PHE A 262 12.29 2.11 -6.23
N GLY A 263 11.37 1.22 -6.61
CA GLY A 263 10.24 1.53 -7.48
C GLY A 263 10.67 1.65 -8.95
N CYS A 264 11.44 0.66 -9.41
CA CYS A 264 12.10 0.63 -10.72
C CYS A 264 11.14 0.49 -11.92
N GLY A 265 9.88 0.12 -11.69
CA GLY A 265 8.88 -0.18 -12.70
C GLY A 265 9.30 -1.30 -13.66
N GLU A 266 9.69 -0.91 -14.87
CA GLU A 266 10.17 -1.83 -15.92
C GLU A 266 11.69 -2.12 -15.81
N ALA A 267 12.37 -1.66 -14.75
CA ALA A 267 13.83 -1.77 -14.58
C ALA A 267 14.63 -1.23 -15.78
N LEU A 268 14.17 -0.09 -16.33
CA LEU A 268 14.86 0.59 -17.43
C LEU A 268 16.25 1.09 -17.03
N LEU A 269 16.51 1.35 -15.74
CA LEU A 269 17.85 1.65 -15.25
C LEU A 269 18.80 0.45 -15.47
N ALA A 270 18.42 -0.73 -14.95
CA ALA A 270 19.20 -1.97 -15.07
C ALA A 270 19.45 -2.42 -16.52
N GLN A 271 18.54 -2.10 -17.45
CA GLN A 271 18.68 -2.43 -18.86
C GLN A 271 19.57 -1.44 -19.64
N SER A 272 19.91 -0.28 -19.07
CA SER A 272 20.51 0.86 -19.80
C SER A 272 21.92 1.26 -19.33
N VAL A 273 22.52 0.50 -18.40
CA VAL A 273 23.87 0.71 -17.85
C VAL A 273 24.61 -0.62 -17.68
N PRO A 274 25.96 -0.64 -17.69
CA PRO A 274 26.75 -1.86 -17.47
C PRO A 274 26.94 -2.20 -15.97
N HIS A 275 26.45 -1.37 -15.06
CA HIS A 275 26.56 -1.55 -13.61
C HIS A 275 25.63 -2.65 -13.10
N GLU A 276 25.95 -3.21 -11.93
CA GLU A 276 25.07 -4.12 -11.22
C GLU A 276 23.94 -3.33 -10.53
N VAL A 277 22.74 -3.40 -11.11
CA VAL A 277 21.55 -2.70 -10.63
C VAL A 277 20.56 -3.68 -9.99
N PHE A 278 20.26 -3.46 -8.72
CA PHE A 278 19.25 -4.18 -7.95
C PHE A 278 17.91 -3.43 -8.05
N SER A 279 17.05 -3.87 -8.95
CA SER A 279 15.77 -3.22 -9.25
C SER A 279 14.60 -3.87 -8.50
N TYR A 280 13.89 -3.06 -7.69
CA TYR A 280 12.77 -3.50 -6.85
C TYR A 280 11.48 -2.74 -7.19
N ASP A 281 10.36 -3.45 -7.28
CA ASP A 281 9.02 -2.87 -7.41
C ASP A 281 7.96 -3.79 -6.78
N LEU A 282 6.69 -3.36 -6.75
CA LEU A 282 5.59 -4.12 -6.18
C LEU A 282 5.23 -5.38 -7.00
N VAL A 283 5.57 -5.39 -8.30
CA VAL A 283 5.36 -6.52 -9.22
C VAL A 283 6.54 -6.66 -10.19
N ALA A 284 7.02 -7.88 -10.38
CA ALA A 284 8.06 -8.18 -11.37
C ALA A 284 7.49 -8.19 -12.80
N LEU A 285 7.81 -7.16 -13.60
CA LEU A 285 7.43 -7.08 -15.02
C LEU A 285 8.39 -7.86 -15.95
N ASN A 286 9.63 -8.06 -15.53
CA ASN A 286 10.65 -8.80 -16.27
C ASN A 286 11.73 -9.35 -15.31
N LYS A 287 12.67 -10.13 -15.85
CA LYS A 287 13.74 -10.82 -15.10
C LYS A 287 14.69 -9.92 -14.28
N HIS A 288 14.69 -8.61 -14.50
CA HIS A 288 15.52 -7.66 -13.76
C HIS A 288 14.81 -7.09 -12.51
N VAL A 289 13.49 -7.22 -12.42
CA VAL A 289 12.68 -6.69 -11.31
C VAL A 289 12.47 -7.78 -10.26
N THR A 290 12.84 -7.51 -9.01
CA THR A 290 12.43 -8.32 -7.85
C THR A 290 11.18 -7.72 -7.22
N ALA A 291 10.15 -8.55 -7.00
CA ALA A 291 8.88 -8.09 -6.42
C ALA A 291 8.93 -8.02 -4.88
N CYS A 292 8.78 -6.85 -4.27
CA CYS A 292 8.66 -6.66 -2.82
C CYS A 292 7.99 -5.33 -2.44
N ASP A 293 7.73 -5.11 -1.13
CA ASP A 293 7.60 -3.75 -0.62
C ASP A 293 9.01 -3.12 -0.56
N MET A 294 9.20 -1.98 -1.20
CA MET A 294 10.51 -1.30 -1.28
C MET A 294 10.98 -0.71 0.06
N ALA A 295 10.15 -0.76 1.11
CA ALA A 295 10.56 -0.51 2.50
C ALA A 295 11.41 -1.66 3.11
N HIS A 296 11.41 -2.85 2.51
CA HIS A 296 12.10 -4.03 3.03
C HIS A 296 12.70 -4.86 1.89
N VAL A 297 13.84 -4.41 1.35
CA VAL A 297 14.54 -5.08 0.23
C VAL A 297 15.53 -6.14 0.74
N PRO A 298 15.69 -7.29 0.05
CA PRO A 298 16.58 -8.40 0.44
C PRO A 298 18.09 -8.11 0.24
N LEU A 299 18.53 -6.88 0.51
CA LEU A 299 19.92 -6.45 0.46
C LEU A 299 20.58 -6.44 1.85
N LYS A 300 21.90 -6.64 1.88
CA LYS A 300 22.72 -6.50 3.10
C LYS A 300 22.88 -5.02 3.49
N ILE A 301 23.06 -4.77 4.79
CA ILE A 301 23.37 -3.44 5.33
C ILE A 301 24.68 -2.94 4.67
N ALA A 302 24.74 -1.64 4.33
CA ALA A 302 25.91 -0.97 3.77
C ALA A 302 26.55 -1.71 2.55
N SER A 303 25.73 -2.23 1.65
CA SER A 303 26.16 -2.98 0.46
C SER A 303 26.16 -2.16 -0.85
N MET A 304 25.36 -1.10 -0.93
CA MET A 304 25.13 -0.30 -2.15
C MET A 304 25.95 0.99 -2.18
N ASP A 305 26.36 1.41 -3.37
CA ASP A 305 27.11 2.65 -3.62
C ASP A 305 26.19 3.80 -4.05
N THR A 306 25.08 3.51 -4.73
CA THR A 306 24.05 4.48 -5.11
C THR A 306 22.64 3.91 -4.92
N ALA A 307 21.73 4.71 -4.40
CA ALA A 307 20.31 4.41 -4.26
C ALA A 307 19.46 5.43 -5.02
N VAL A 308 18.43 4.96 -5.71
CA VAL A 308 17.59 5.75 -6.60
C VAL A 308 16.12 5.64 -6.18
N PHE A 309 15.44 6.78 -6.06
CA PHE A 309 13.99 6.88 -6.13
C PHE A 309 13.62 7.76 -7.32
N CYS A 310 13.06 7.17 -8.38
CA CYS A 310 12.68 7.87 -9.60
C CYS A 310 11.15 7.92 -9.75
N LEU A 311 10.54 9.02 -9.27
CA LEU A 311 9.08 9.23 -9.20
C LEU A 311 8.32 8.22 -8.31
N SER A 312 9.05 7.49 -7.46
CA SER A 312 8.56 6.29 -6.76
C SER A 312 8.17 6.49 -5.28
N LEU A 313 8.38 7.68 -4.68
CA LEU A 313 8.03 7.93 -3.27
C LEU A 313 6.50 8.12 -3.11
N MET A 314 5.71 7.08 -3.38
CA MET A 314 4.25 7.17 -3.47
C MET A 314 3.54 6.87 -2.15
N GLY A 315 3.82 5.71 -1.54
CA GLY A 315 3.09 5.23 -0.38
C GLY A 315 3.25 6.11 0.86
N THR A 316 2.27 6.06 1.76
CA THR A 316 2.18 6.96 2.92
C THR A 316 3.33 6.81 3.92
N ASN A 317 4.04 5.69 3.91
CA ASN A 317 5.17 5.37 4.77
C ASN A 317 6.54 5.72 4.16
N MET A 318 6.67 6.93 3.60
CA MET A 318 7.91 7.38 2.93
C MET A 318 9.16 7.39 3.83
N VAL A 319 8.98 7.50 5.14
CA VAL A 319 10.08 7.41 6.13
C VAL A 319 10.73 6.02 6.10
N ASP A 320 9.94 4.95 5.93
CA ASP A 320 10.46 3.59 5.86
C ASP A 320 11.35 3.42 4.61
N TYR A 321 10.92 3.96 3.46
CA TYR A 321 11.69 3.91 2.21
C TYR A 321 13.05 4.61 2.32
N ILE A 322 13.10 5.81 2.90
CA ILE A 322 14.36 6.56 3.07
C ILE A 322 15.24 5.92 4.15
N ALA A 323 14.64 5.35 5.22
CA ALA A 323 15.38 4.58 6.22
C ALA A 323 15.99 3.31 5.61
N GLU A 324 15.29 2.64 4.70
CA GLU A 324 15.77 1.46 3.99
C GLU A 324 16.92 1.80 3.03
N ALA A 325 16.81 2.90 2.28
CA ALA A 325 17.94 3.44 1.52
C ALA A 325 19.14 3.79 2.44
N ALA A 326 18.89 4.35 3.62
CA ALA A 326 19.92 4.62 4.63
C ALA A 326 20.53 3.36 5.27
N ARG A 327 19.82 2.21 5.22
CA ARG A 327 20.31 0.90 5.67
C ARG A 327 21.21 0.25 4.62
N VAL A 328 20.81 0.26 3.34
CA VAL A 328 21.54 -0.44 2.28
C VAL A 328 22.73 0.35 1.73
N LEU A 329 22.73 1.69 1.81
CA LEU A 329 23.85 2.52 1.39
C LEU A 329 25.08 2.41 2.31
N LYS A 330 26.26 2.33 1.70
CA LYS A 330 27.57 2.53 2.34
C LYS A 330 27.69 3.95 2.91
N HIS A 331 28.60 4.16 3.86
CA HIS A 331 29.05 5.50 4.24
C HIS A 331 29.64 6.21 3.00
N LYS A 332 29.30 7.49 2.79
CA LYS A 332 29.54 8.27 1.55
C LYS A 332 28.83 7.77 0.29
N GLY A 333 28.02 6.71 0.37
CA GLY A 333 27.13 6.28 -0.72
C GLY A 333 26.10 7.37 -1.07
N ILE A 334 25.62 7.38 -2.30
CA ILE A 334 24.80 8.46 -2.84
C ILE A 334 23.31 8.09 -2.88
N LEU A 335 22.45 9.00 -2.44
CA LEU A 335 21.00 8.92 -2.62
C LEU A 335 20.56 9.94 -3.69
N LEU A 336 19.85 9.46 -4.70
CA LEU A 336 19.19 10.27 -5.73
C LEU A 336 17.67 10.20 -5.54
N VAL A 337 17.03 11.34 -5.36
CA VAL A 337 15.57 11.46 -5.34
C VAL A 337 15.12 12.36 -6.48
N ALA A 338 14.41 11.79 -7.46
CA ALA A 338 13.80 12.53 -8.56
C ALA A 338 12.28 12.52 -8.39
N GLU A 339 11.66 13.70 -8.20
CA GLU A 339 10.24 13.82 -7.87
C GLU A 339 9.58 15.03 -8.55
N VAL A 340 8.25 14.94 -8.78
CA VAL A 340 7.50 16.01 -9.48
C VAL A 340 7.44 17.27 -8.64
N VAL A 341 7.77 18.43 -9.22
CA VAL A 341 7.89 19.72 -8.50
C VAL A 341 6.61 20.08 -7.73
N SER A 342 5.44 19.81 -8.32
CA SER A 342 4.15 20.10 -7.70
C SER A 342 3.81 19.27 -6.47
N ARG A 343 4.55 18.17 -6.19
CA ARG A 343 4.39 17.37 -4.97
C ARG A 343 4.92 18.08 -3.73
N PHE A 344 5.97 18.89 -3.88
CA PHE A 344 6.58 19.58 -2.75
C PHE A 344 5.66 20.68 -2.20
N LYS A 345 5.69 20.90 -0.88
CA LYS A 345 5.15 22.11 -0.23
C LYS A 345 6.20 23.21 -0.26
N LYS A 346 7.39 22.89 0.25
CA LYS A 346 8.67 23.56 0.02
C LYS A 346 9.72 22.47 -0.19
N GLN A 347 10.73 22.73 -1.03
CA GLN A 347 11.82 21.75 -1.26
C GLN A 347 12.75 21.66 -0.05
N LEU A 348 13.06 22.80 0.60
CA LEU A 348 13.95 22.88 1.76
C LEU A 348 13.42 22.10 2.98
N ASP A 349 12.10 22.09 3.20
CA ASP A 349 11.50 21.31 4.29
C ASP A 349 11.77 19.80 4.07
N PHE A 350 11.60 19.30 2.84
CA PHE A 350 11.92 17.91 2.49
C PHE A 350 13.41 17.60 2.65
N VAL A 351 14.30 18.49 2.18
CA VAL A 351 15.76 18.33 2.34
C VAL A 351 16.14 18.17 3.82
N ARG A 352 15.64 19.05 4.70
CA ARG A 352 15.90 18.98 6.15
C ARG A 352 15.44 17.68 6.79
N GLU A 353 14.27 17.17 6.40
CA GLU A 353 13.76 15.89 6.90
C GLU A 353 14.59 14.70 6.40
N ILE A 354 15.14 14.74 5.17
CA ILE A 354 16.10 13.73 4.69
C ILE A 354 17.42 13.81 5.46
N GLU A 355 17.93 15.01 5.78
CA GLU A 355 19.21 15.15 6.49
C GLU A 355 19.18 14.58 7.92
N LYS A 356 18.06 14.74 8.64
CA LYS A 356 17.80 14.08 9.95
C LYS A 356 17.92 12.55 9.87
N MET A 357 17.66 11.96 8.71
CA MET A 357 17.74 10.50 8.48
C MET A 357 19.18 10.01 8.25
N GLY A 358 20.19 10.83 8.55
CA GLY A 358 21.59 10.48 8.41
C GLY A 358 22.12 10.71 6.99
N PHE A 359 21.70 11.81 6.38
CA PHE A 359 22.20 12.27 5.09
C PHE A 359 22.78 13.69 5.20
N SER A 360 23.51 14.08 4.16
CA SER A 360 23.93 15.47 3.90
C SER A 360 23.48 15.84 2.50
N HIS A 361 22.85 17.00 2.32
CA HIS A 361 22.53 17.51 0.99
C HIS A 361 23.81 17.80 0.18
N LEU A 362 23.79 17.50 -1.12
CA LEU A 362 24.89 17.83 -2.05
C LEU A 362 24.45 18.81 -3.14
N SER A 363 23.29 18.57 -3.78
CA SER A 363 22.78 19.45 -4.84
C SER A 363 21.28 19.26 -5.10
N THR A 364 20.67 20.26 -5.70
CA THR A 364 19.27 20.23 -6.19
C THR A 364 19.23 20.78 -7.61
N THR A 365 18.91 19.94 -8.58
CA THR A 365 18.75 20.33 -9.99
C THR A 365 17.26 20.40 -10.33
N ASN A 366 16.76 21.61 -10.57
CA ASN A 366 15.36 21.85 -10.90
C ASN A 366 15.12 21.80 -12.42
N TYR A 367 14.11 21.04 -12.84
CA TYR A 367 13.60 21.02 -14.21
C TYR A 367 12.12 21.47 -14.22
N LYS A 368 11.57 21.74 -15.42
CA LYS A 368 10.22 22.30 -15.59
C LYS A 368 9.07 21.47 -14.98
N LEU A 369 9.27 20.16 -14.79
CA LEU A 369 8.24 19.23 -14.28
C LEU A 369 8.68 18.46 -13.02
N PHE A 370 9.98 18.19 -12.87
CA PHE A 370 10.55 17.42 -11.77
C PHE A 370 11.80 18.11 -11.21
N VAL A 371 12.19 17.72 -10.00
CA VAL A 371 13.45 18.13 -9.36
C VAL A 371 14.24 16.87 -9.02
N ILE A 372 15.55 16.90 -9.22
CA ILE A 372 16.48 15.86 -8.75
C ILE A 372 17.26 16.42 -7.58
N MET A 373 17.23 15.73 -6.45
CA MET A 373 18.01 16.04 -5.25
C MET A 373 19.06 14.94 -5.04
N LYS A 374 20.31 15.35 -4.86
CA LYS A 374 21.44 14.48 -4.54
C LYS A 374 21.81 14.65 -3.07
N PHE A 375 21.94 13.52 -2.36
CA PHE A 375 22.40 13.46 -0.97
C PHE A 375 23.54 12.46 -0.83
N MET A 376 24.37 12.65 0.20
CA MET A 376 25.41 11.71 0.63
C MET A 376 25.02 11.05 1.94
N ARG A 377 25.19 9.74 2.06
CA ARG A 377 24.93 8.96 3.27
C ARG A 377 26.00 9.21 4.33
N ASP A 378 25.58 9.76 5.47
CA ASP A 378 26.42 10.01 6.63
C ASP A 378 25.98 9.14 7.81
N SER A 379 26.63 7.98 7.94
CA SER A 379 26.38 7.02 9.02
C SER A 379 26.67 7.57 10.43
N SER A 380 27.42 8.66 10.57
CA SER A 380 27.71 9.28 11.88
C SER A 380 26.50 10.00 12.47
N LYS A 381 25.72 10.70 11.62
CA LYS A 381 24.51 11.43 12.00
C LYS A 381 23.39 10.51 12.49
N SER A 382 23.21 9.35 11.84
CA SER A 382 22.09 8.42 12.13
C SER A 382 22.09 7.80 13.54
N LYS A 383 23.08 8.06 14.39
CA LYS A 383 23.08 7.66 15.81
C LYS A 383 22.54 8.73 16.77
N LYS A 384 22.42 10.00 16.37
CA LYS A 384 22.22 11.13 17.29
C LYS A 384 20.77 11.59 17.48
N GLU A 385 19.87 11.30 16.54
CA GLU A 385 18.57 11.97 16.49
C GLU A 385 17.39 11.00 16.31
N LYS A 386 16.76 10.59 17.42
CA LYS A 386 15.38 10.05 17.42
C LYS A 386 14.35 11.19 17.32
N GLN A 387 14.47 12.02 16.28
CA GLN A 387 13.55 13.14 16.06
C GLN A 387 12.22 12.67 15.42
N ASN A 388 11.18 13.50 15.58
CA ASN A 388 9.87 13.33 14.95
C ASN A 388 9.96 13.72 13.45
N ILE A 389 10.43 12.77 12.62
CA ILE A 389 10.64 12.96 11.17
C ILE A 389 9.30 12.96 10.44
N SER A 390 9.05 13.94 9.57
CA SER A 390 7.75 14.13 8.90
C SER A 390 7.89 14.44 7.40
N LEU A 391 8.33 13.44 6.62
CA LEU A 391 8.34 13.53 5.16
C LEU A 391 6.92 13.67 4.61
N SER A 392 6.61 14.82 3.99
CA SER A 392 5.26 15.15 3.51
C SER A 392 5.25 15.69 2.08
N LEU A 393 4.94 14.82 1.12
CA LEU A 393 4.71 15.14 -0.29
C LEU A 393 3.21 15.06 -0.63
N LYS A 394 2.73 15.94 -1.50
CA LYS A 394 1.38 15.86 -2.10
C LYS A 394 1.35 14.70 -3.12
N PRO A 395 0.18 14.12 -3.44
CA PRO A 395 0.05 13.18 -4.56
C PRO A 395 0.39 13.83 -5.91
N CYS A 396 1.01 13.06 -6.82
CA CYS A 396 1.10 13.48 -8.23
C CYS A 396 -0.27 13.31 -8.90
N LEU A 397 -0.99 14.41 -9.08
CA LEU A 397 -2.29 14.40 -9.75
C LEU A 397 -2.11 14.68 -11.25
N TYR A 398 -2.10 13.62 -12.04
CA TYR A 398 -2.15 13.66 -13.51
C TYR A 398 -3.52 14.17 -13.99
N LYS A 399 -3.71 15.50 -13.89
CA LYS A 399 -4.86 16.23 -14.44
C LYS A 399 -4.93 16.00 -15.96
N LYS A 400 -6.15 16.12 -16.51
CA LYS A 400 -6.27 16.41 -17.95
C LYS A 400 -5.50 17.70 -18.23
N ARG A 401 -4.62 17.65 -19.24
CA ARG A 401 -4.13 18.79 -20.00
C ARG A 401 -4.93 18.81 -21.30
#